data_AF-A0A968UU94-F1
#
_entry.id   AF-A0A968UU94-F1
#
_cell.length_a   1.000
_cell.length_b   1.000
_cell.length_c   1.000
_cell.angle_alpha   90.00
_cell.angle_beta   90.00
_cell.angle_gamma   90.00
#
_symmetry.space_group_name_H-M   'P 1'
#
loop_
_entity.id
_entity.type
_entity.pdbx_description
1 polymer ?
#
loop_
_entity_poly.entity_id
_entity_poly.type
_entity_poly.pdbx_seq_one_letter_code
_entity_poly.pdbx_strand_id
1 'polypeptide(L)' 'MMTFHDVVEVIKSLSTDEKQEIQQLLNQYIREERREEIYENFKLAQVEQQKGKLKFSSKINELRQIIEE' A
#
# COMPACT_ATOMS: atom_id res chain seq x y z
N MET A 1 16.42 -18.95 -14.16
CA MET A 1 15.69 -18.02 -13.29
C MET A 1 14.24 -18.44 -13.33
N MET A 2 13.56 -18.56 -12.19
CA MET A 2 12.15 -18.95 -12.15
C MET A 2 11.29 -17.78 -12.67
N THR A 3 10.39 -18.06 -13.61
CA THR A 3 9.46 -17.08 -14.17
C THR A 3 8.18 -17.00 -13.33
N PHE A 4 7.37 -15.95 -13.52
CA PHE A 4 6.04 -15.89 -12.88
C PHE A 4 5.17 -17.08 -13.25
N HIS A 5 5.25 -17.55 -14.51
CA HIS A 5 4.54 -18.75 -14.94
C HIS A 5 4.97 -19.98 -14.13
N ASP A 6 6.28 -20.17 -13.93
CA ASP A 6 6.80 -21.29 -13.13
C ASP A 6 6.29 -21.22 -11.68
N VAL A 7 6.23 -20.03 -11.07
CA VAL A 7 5.66 -19.83 -9.72
C VAL A 7 4.18 -20.22 -9.68
N VAL A 8 3.40 -19.83 -10.69
CA VAL A 8 1.97 -20.18 -10.77
C VAL A 8 1.79 -21.70 -10.88
N GLU A 9 2.58 -22.37 -11.70
CA GLU A 9 2.51 -23.83 -11.84
C GLU A 9 2.91 -24.56 -10.54
N VAL A 10 3.93 -24.07 -9.84
CA VAL A 10 4.27 -24.57 -8.50
C VAL A 10 3.09 -24.41 -7.54
N ILE A 11 2.51 -23.21 -7.44
CA ILE A 11 1.36 -22.96 -6.55
C ILE A 11 0.18 -23.87 -6.89
N LYS A 12 -0.10 -24.10 -8.18
CA LYS A 12 -1.17 -25.02 -8.62
C LYS A 12 -0.96 -26.44 -8.13
N SER A 13 0.29 -26.91 -8.11
CA SER A 13 0.66 -28.28 -7.73
C SER A 13 0.56 -28.57 -6.22
N LEU A 14 0.50 -27.52 -5.38
CA LEU A 14 0.42 -27.65 -3.93
C LEU A 14 -0.91 -28.25 -3.45
N SER A 15 -0.88 -28.84 -2.26
CA SER A 15 -2.08 -29.25 -1.53
C SER A 15 -2.95 -28.05 -1.16
N THR A 16 -4.19 -28.31 -0.77
CA THR A 16 -5.11 -27.25 -0.31
C THR A 16 -4.57 -26.52 0.93
N ASP A 17 -3.98 -27.25 1.87
CA ASP A 17 -3.47 -26.67 3.12
C ASP A 17 -2.28 -25.75 2.86
N GLU A 18 -1.33 -26.17 2.03
CA GLU A 18 -0.19 -25.33 1.62
C GLU A 18 -0.64 -24.07 0.87
N LYS A 19 -1.67 -24.19 0.01
CA LYS A 19 -2.27 -23.02 -0.66
C LYS A 19 -2.88 -22.04 0.34
N GLN A 20 -3.55 -22.55 1.37
CA GLN A 20 -4.13 -21.71 2.43
C GLN A 20 -3.05 -21.01 3.26
N GLU A 21 -1.96 -21.71 3.60
CA GLU A 21 -0.82 -21.14 4.31
C GLU A 21 -0.15 -20.03 3.48
N ILE A 22 0.12 -20.28 2.19
CA ILE A 22 0.66 -19.26 1.27
C ILE A 22 -0.28 -18.06 1.19
N GLN A 23 -1.59 -18.27 1.12
CA GLN A 23 -2.56 -17.17 1.11
C GLN A 23 -2.47 -16.32 2.38
N GLN A 24 -2.32 -16.94 3.55
CA GLN A 24 -2.16 -16.22 4.81
C GLN A 24 -0.87 -15.42 4.86
N LEU A 25 0.24 -15.99 4.41
CA LEU A 25 1.55 -15.33 4.32
C LEU A 25 1.52 -14.14 3.35
N LEU A 26 0.99 -14.34 2.13
CA LEU A 26 0.87 -13.26 1.14
C LEU A 26 0.01 -12.10 1.67
N ASN A 27 -1.08 -12.40 2.37
CA ASN A 27 -1.89 -11.37 3.02
C ASN A 27 -1.09 -10.59 4.07
N GLN A 28 -0.19 -11.24 4.82
CA GLN A 28 0.69 -10.54 5.75
C GLN A 28 1.68 -9.64 5.02
N TYR A 29 2.34 -10.12 3.97
CA TYR A 29 3.33 -9.34 3.23
C TYR A 29 2.70 -8.10 2.57
N ILE A 30 1.54 -8.25 1.93
CA ILE A 30 0.80 -7.12 1.35
C ILE A 30 0.44 -6.09 2.42
N ARG A 31 0.09 -6.53 3.64
CA ARG A 31 -0.18 -5.62 4.75
C ARG A 31 1.06 -4.84 5.18
N GLU A 32 2.23 -5.47 5.22
CA GLU A 32 3.48 -4.78 5.55
C GLU A 32 3.88 -3.78 4.45
N GLU A 33 3.79 -4.16 3.19
CA GLU A 33 4.08 -3.26 2.06
C GLU A 33 3.21 -2.00 2.08
N ARG A 34 1.91 -2.16 2.35
CA ARG A 34 0.99 -1.02 2.51
C ARG A 34 1.31 -0.17 3.74
N ARG A 35 1.79 -0.77 4.83
CA ARG A 35 2.23 -0.02 6.02
C ARG A 35 3.44 0.84 5.71
N GLU A 36 4.40 0.29 4.98
CA GLU A 36 5.58 1.03 4.53
C GLU A 36 5.18 2.22 3.64
N GLU A 37 4.26 2.00 2.69
CA GLU A 37 3.72 3.06 1.83
C GLU A 37 3.07 4.19 2.66
N ILE A 38 2.25 3.85 3.66
CA ILE A 38 1.64 4.83 4.57
C ILE A 38 2.72 5.60 5.33
N TYR A 39 3.77 4.91 5.80
CA TYR A 39 4.85 5.53 6.56
C TYR A 39 5.67 6.50 5.71
N GLU A 40 5.98 6.14 4.46
CA GLU A 40 6.67 7.04 3.53
C GLU A 40 5.80 8.25 3.18
N ASN A 41 4.50 8.05 2.90
CA ASN A 41 3.57 9.16 2.69
C ASN A 41 3.48 10.10 3.89
N PHE A 42 3.51 9.55 5.11
CA PHE A 42 3.55 10.34 6.33
C PHE A 42 4.84 11.19 6.43
N LYS A 43 6.01 10.61 6.16
CA LYS A 43 7.28 11.37 6.15
C LYS A 43 7.24 12.51 5.12
N LEU A 44 6.73 12.24 3.93
CA LEU A 44 6.57 13.25 2.88
C LEU A 44 5.63 14.38 3.35
N ALA A 45 4.49 14.04 3.95
CA ALA A 45 3.55 15.01 4.49
C ALA A 45 4.18 15.88 5.60
N GLN A 46 5.00 15.31 6.49
CA GLN A 46 5.73 16.09 7.49
C GLN A 46 6.68 17.11 6.87
N VAL A 47 7.39 16.73 5.81
CA VAL A 47 8.29 17.65 5.09
C VAL A 47 7.51 18.79 4.44
N GLU A 48 6.37 18.49 3.80
CA GLU A 48 5.53 19.52 3.17
C GLU A 48 4.85 20.42 4.22
N GLN A 49 4.53 19.89 5.40
CA GLN A 49 4.06 20.66 6.55
C GLN A 49 5.12 21.66 7.02
N GLN A 50 6.37 21.20 7.21
CA GLN A 50 7.48 22.06 7.62
C GLN A 50 7.77 23.17 6.61
N LYS A 51 7.57 22.89 5.31
CA LYS A 51 7.67 23.89 4.24
C LYS A 51 6.46 24.84 4.15
N GLY A 52 5.45 24.68 5.00
CA GLY A 52 4.23 25.49 4.99
C GLY A 52 3.33 25.27 3.77
N LYS A 53 3.50 24.15 3.07
CA LYS A 53 2.76 23.86 1.82
C LYS A 53 1.44 23.14 2.05
N LEU A 54 1.24 22.52 3.21
CA LEU A 54 -0.04 21.88 3.54
C LEU A 54 -1.08 22.94 3.93
N LYS A 55 -2.15 23.01 3.13
CA LYS A 55 -3.35 23.80 3.44
C LYS A 55 -4.37 22.88 4.13
N PHE A 56 -4.79 23.25 5.33
CA PHE A 56 -5.83 22.53 6.08
C PHE A 56 -7.10 23.38 6.16
N SER A 57 -8.26 22.74 6.04
CA SER A 57 -9.55 23.36 6.32
C SER A 57 -10.48 22.34 6.98
N SER A 58 -11.33 22.82 7.88
CA SER A 58 -12.43 22.04 8.48
C SER A 58 -13.71 22.10 7.66
N LYS A 59 -13.74 22.84 6.54
CA LYS A 59 -14.91 23.00 5.67
C LYS A 59 -14.69 22.28 4.35
N ILE A 60 -15.61 21.37 4.01
CA ILE A 60 -15.53 20.56 2.80
C ILE A 60 -15.48 21.38 1.50
N ASN A 61 -16.16 22.52 1.44
CA ASN A 61 -16.17 23.38 0.26
C ASN A 61 -14.79 24.02 0.00
N GLU A 62 -14.09 24.42 1.06
CA GLU A 62 -12.73 24.98 0.95
C GLU A 62 -11.73 23.88 0.58
N LEU A 63 -11.88 22.67 1.13
CA LEU A 63 -11.06 21.51 0.73
C LEU A 63 -11.22 21.14 -0.75
N ARG A 64 -12.45 21.18 -1.29
CA ARG A 64 -12.70 20.90 -2.72
C ARG A 64 -11.97 21.89 -3.63
N GLN A 65 -12.02 23.18 -3.31
CA GLN A 65 -11.31 24.20 -4.07
C GLN A 65 -9.80 23.97 -4.08
N ILE A 66 -9.22 23.53 -2.96
CA ILE A 66 -7.78 23.22 -2.86
C ILE A 66 -7.36 22.03 -3.73
N ILE A 67 -8.26 21.07 -3.98
CA ILE A 67 -8.00 19.89 -4.84
C ILE A 67 -8.14 20.21 -6.33
N GLU A 68 -8.96 21.22 -6.65
CA GLU A 68 -9.23 21.66 -8.04
C GLU A 68 -8.24 22.74 -8.54
N GLU A 69 -7.44 23.34 -7.65
CA GLU A 69 -6.30 24.25 -7.95
C GLU A 69 -5.08 23.52 -8.54
#